data_AF-A0AAN5D5S0-F1
#
_entry.id   AF-A0AAN5D5S0-F1
#
_cell.length_a   1.000
_cell.length_b   1.000
_cell.length_c   1.000
_cell.angle_alpha   90.00
_cell.angle_beta   90.00
_cell.angle_gamma   90.00
#
_symmetry.space_group_name_H-M   'P 1'
#
loop_
_entity.id
_entity.type
_entity.pdbx_description
1 polymer ?
#
loop_
_entity_poly.entity_id
_entity_poly.type
_entity_poly.pdbx_seq_one_letter_code
_entity_poly.pdbx_strand_id
1 'polypeptide(L)'
;MATVLGVELDPVRLPWERRLQIIGVLYHFWATFVTSALILLLFGWMLLNGYALVVAKCGVWLWWGWDSSCMGAYASRYFLNLRIHKRFTGYSPLSIHPTSQLSADKNYLIGFHPLGVISISACNFMSNGTGLMGRFPNTNFLLCTQVGQFRSPLRRE
;
A
#
# COMPACT_ATOMS: atom_id res chain seq x y z
N MET A 1 -17.02 7.53 26.32
CA MET A 1 -15.89 8.14 25.60
C MET A 1 -15.23 9.13 26.53
N ALA A 2 -13.91 9.24 26.51
CA ALA A 2 -13.21 10.20 27.37
C ALA A 2 -12.87 11.41 26.51
N THR A 3 -13.40 12.58 26.84
CA THR A 3 -13.06 13.82 26.15
C THR A 3 -11.89 14.46 26.88
N VAL A 4 -10.72 14.52 26.24
CA VAL A 4 -9.52 15.15 26.79
C VAL A 4 -9.17 16.33 25.89
N LEU A 5 -9.12 17.55 26.44
CA LEU A 5 -8.82 18.77 25.70
C LEU A 5 -9.72 19.00 24.46
N GLY A 6 -10.99 18.61 24.54
CA GLY A 6 -11.94 18.72 23.44
C GLY A 6 -11.81 17.63 22.36
N VAL A 7 -10.85 16.70 22.51
CA VAL A 7 -10.72 15.52 21.65
C VAL A 7 -11.50 14.37 22.27
N GLU A 8 -12.50 13.88 21.56
CA GLU A 8 -13.21 12.64 21.93
C GLU A 8 -12.30 11.44 21.64
N LEU A 9 -11.79 10.83 22.71
CA LEU A 9 -10.98 9.64 22.61
C LEU A 9 -11.86 8.39 22.62
N ASP A 10 -11.50 7.45 21.74
CA ASP A 10 -12.07 6.12 21.70
C ASP A 10 -12.01 5.46 23.09
N PRO A 11 -13.03 4.70 23.49
CA PRO A 11 -13.04 4.04 24.79
C PRO A 11 -11.84 3.07 24.92
N VAL A 12 -11.17 3.08 26.07
CA VAL A 12 -9.98 2.24 26.37
C VAL A 12 -10.22 0.74 26.08
N ARG A 13 -11.48 0.29 26.21
CA ARG A 13 -11.91 -1.08 25.90
C ARG A 13 -12.60 -1.15 24.54
N LEU A 14 -11.82 -1.04 23.48
CA LEU A 14 -12.30 -1.33 22.12
C LEU A 14 -12.55 -2.84 21.93
N PRO A 15 -13.60 -3.24 21.19
CA PRO A 15 -13.80 -4.61 20.73
C PRO A 15 -12.56 -5.15 20.01
N TRP A 16 -12.36 -6.47 20.06
CA TRP A 16 -11.20 -7.13 19.46
C TRP A 16 -11.08 -6.86 17.96
N GLU A 17 -12.21 -6.86 17.26
CA GLU A 17 -12.29 -6.56 15.82
C GLU A 17 -11.75 -5.17 15.51
N ARG A 18 -12.09 -4.17 16.32
CA ARG A 18 -11.63 -2.79 16.14
C ARG A 18 -10.12 -2.66 16.37
N ARG A 19 -9.56 -3.41 17.31
CA ARG A 19 -8.10 -3.47 17.53
C ARG A 19 -7.38 -4.04 16.31
N LEU A 20 -7.90 -5.13 15.74
CA LEU A 20 -7.33 -5.73 14.53
C LEU A 20 -7.41 -4.78 13.33
N GLN A 21 -8.51 -4.02 13.20
CA GLN A 21 -8.66 -2.99 12.18
C GLN A 21 -7.60 -1.88 12.32
N ILE A 22 -7.38 -1.39 13.55
CA ILE A 22 -6.33 -0.40 13.85
C ILE A 22 -4.94 -0.97 13.49
N ILE A 23 -4.66 -2.23 13.83
CA ILE A 23 -3.42 -2.90 13.42
C ILE A 23 -3.29 -2.94 11.89
N GLY A 24 -4.40 -3.15 11.17
CA GLY A 24 -4.43 -3.07 9.71
C GLY A 24 -4.02 -1.71 9.15
N VAL A 25 -4.48 -0.62 9.76
CA VAL A 25 -4.10 0.76 9.41
C VAL A 25 -2.64 1.03 9.75
N LEU A 26 -2.20 0.68 10.96
CA LEU A 26 -0.82 0.84 11.40
C LEU A 26 0.14 0.06 10.50
N TYR A 27 -0.23 -1.15 10.08
CA TYR A 27 0.56 -1.92 9.12
C TYR A 27 0.73 -1.19 7.79
N HIS A 28 -0.34 -0.65 7.19
CA HIS A 28 -0.24 0.08 5.93
C HIS A 28 0.58 1.37 6.06
N PHE A 29 0.41 2.08 7.16
CA PHE A 29 1.20 3.27 7.48
C PHE A 29 2.69 2.92 7.64
N TRP A 30 2.99 1.87 8.42
CA TRP A 30 4.34 1.40 8.65
C TRP A 30 5.00 0.93 7.35
N ALA A 31 4.32 0.06 6.60
CA ALA A 31 4.82 -0.46 5.33
C ALA A 31 5.11 0.65 4.33
N THR A 32 4.27 1.70 4.28
CA THR A 32 4.42 2.78 3.29
C THR A 32 5.46 3.81 3.70
N PHE A 33 5.37 4.35 4.92
CA PHE A 33 6.18 5.50 5.33
C PHE A 33 7.39 5.11 6.16
N VAL A 34 7.17 4.30 7.20
CA VAL A 34 8.23 3.95 8.15
C VAL A 34 9.30 3.09 7.48
N THR A 35 8.90 2.03 6.77
CA THR A 35 9.82 1.17 6.03
C THR A 35 10.65 1.96 5.01
N SER A 36 10.02 2.86 4.25
CA SER A 36 10.72 3.71 3.28
C SER A 36 11.77 4.62 3.95
N ALA A 37 11.42 5.25 5.07
CA ALA A 37 12.36 6.07 5.83
C ALA A 37 13.52 5.24 6.41
N LEU A 38 13.22 4.07 7.00
CA LEU A 38 14.24 3.18 7.57
C LEU A 38 15.20 2.66 6.51
N ILE A 39 14.73 2.37 5.30
CA ILE A 39 15.58 1.93 4.19
C ILE A 39 16.54 3.05 3.78
N LEU A 40 16.06 4.29 3.65
CA LEU A 40 16.94 5.43 3.35
C LEU A 40 17.99 5.65 4.45
N LEU A 41 17.58 5.56 5.72
CA LEU A 41 18.50 5.65 6.87
C LEU A 41 19.53 4.52 6.85
N LEU A 42 19.12 3.29 6.54
CA LEU A 42 20.01 2.15 6.41
C LEU A 42 21.06 2.38 5.30
N PHE A 43 20.63 2.86 4.13
CA PHE A 43 21.55 3.22 3.04
C PHE A 43 22.55 4.29 3.45
N GLY A 44 22.09 5.34 4.14
CA GLY A 44 22.96 6.39 4.70
C GLY A 44 23.97 5.84 5.71
N TRP A 45 23.51 5.01 6.65
CA TRP A 45 24.37 4.36 7.63
C TRP A 45 25.41 3.44 6.96
N MET A 46 25.01 2.67 5.95
CA MET A 46 25.92 1.80 5.19
C MET A 46 27.03 2.58 4.48
N LEU A 47 26.71 3.75 3.89
CA LEU A 47 27.70 4.63 3.28
C LEU A 47 28.73 5.13 4.29
N LEU A 48 28.28 5.51 5.49
CA LEU A 48 29.16 6.02 6.55
C LEU A 48 30.06 4.93 7.18
N ASN A 49 29.65 3.67 7.13
CA ASN A 49 30.35 2.54 7.77
C ASN A 49 31.18 1.68 6.78
N GLY A 50 31.49 2.22 5.59
CA GLY A 50 32.38 1.55 4.64
C GLY A 50 31.73 0.49 3.74
N TYR A 51 30.40 0.36 3.75
CA TYR A 51 29.66 -0.58 2.87
C TYR A 51 29.35 0.02 1.48
N ALA A 52 30.22 0.91 0.98
CA ALA A 52 30.00 1.66 -0.25
C ALA A 52 29.78 0.75 -1.48
N LEU A 53 30.47 -0.40 -1.56
CA LEU A 53 30.27 -1.36 -2.65
C LEU A 53 28.87 -1.98 -2.66
N VAL A 54 28.29 -2.23 -1.48
CA VAL A 54 26.93 -2.79 -1.38
C VAL A 54 25.92 -1.72 -1.83
N VAL A 55 26.10 -0.49 -1.35
CA VAL A 55 25.24 0.63 -1.75
C VAL A 55 25.37 0.92 -3.25
N ALA A 56 26.56 0.83 -3.83
CA ALA A 56 26.78 0.99 -5.27
C ALA A 56 26.06 -0.11 -6.07
N LYS A 57 26.16 -1.39 -5.65
CA LYS A 57 25.41 -2.49 -6.29
C LYS A 57 23.90 -2.26 -6.22
N CYS A 58 23.39 -1.86 -5.06
CA CYS A 58 21.97 -1.51 -4.92
C CYS A 58 21.59 -0.31 -5.80
N GLY A 59 22.43 0.71 -5.89
CA GLY A 59 22.22 1.88 -6.75
C GLY A 59 22.17 1.51 -8.23
N VAL A 60 23.08 0.66 -8.71
CA VAL A 60 23.07 0.13 -10.08
C VAL A 60 21.78 -0.65 -10.35
N TRP A 61 21.35 -1.49 -9.41
CA TRP A 61 20.08 -2.22 -9.53
C TRP A 61 18.87 -1.28 -9.58
N LEU A 62 18.83 -0.25 -8.72
CA LEU A 62 17.76 0.75 -8.72
C LEU A 62 17.73 1.55 -10.04
N TRP A 63 18.90 1.92 -10.56
CA TRP A 63 19.04 2.64 -11.82
C TRP A 63 18.60 1.79 -13.01
N TRP A 64 19.04 0.53 -13.09
CA TRP A 64 18.65 -0.41 -14.14
C TRP A 64 17.14 -0.62 -14.20
N GLY A 65 16.50 -0.76 -13.02
CA GLY A 65 15.07 -0.98 -12.92
C GLY A 65 14.25 0.29 -12.72
N TRP A 66 14.77 1.50 -12.94
CA TRP A 66 14.15 2.75 -12.48
C TRP A 66 12.68 2.89 -12.90
N ASP A 67 12.39 2.63 -14.17
CA ASP A 67 11.04 2.74 -14.74
C ASP A 67 10.15 1.51 -14.50
N SER A 68 10.71 0.40 -14.02
CA SER A 68 9.96 -0.85 -13.81
C SER A 68 8.76 -0.67 -12.87
N SER A 69 8.86 0.24 -11.90
CA SER A 69 7.75 0.53 -10.99
C SER A 69 6.61 1.31 -11.65
N CYS A 70 6.89 2.11 -12.69
CA CYS A 70 5.86 2.80 -13.48
C CYS A 70 5.18 1.87 -14.51
N MET A 71 5.75 0.69 -14.75
CA MET A 71 5.25 -0.30 -15.71
C MET A 71 4.48 -1.45 -15.04
N GLY A 72 4.22 -1.36 -13.72
CA GLY A 72 3.47 -2.37 -12.99
C GLY A 72 4.22 -3.69 -12.73
N ALA A 73 5.55 -3.68 -12.73
CA ALA A 73 6.37 -4.89 -12.74
C ALA A 73 6.37 -5.71 -11.43
N TYR A 74 5.96 -5.14 -10.29
CA TYR A 74 6.19 -5.73 -8.96
C TYR A 74 4.93 -6.21 -8.22
N ALA A 75 3.80 -6.35 -8.91
CA ALA A 75 2.55 -6.78 -8.27
C ALA A 75 2.55 -8.30 -7.94
N SER A 76 2.72 -8.65 -6.66
CA SER A 76 2.64 -10.04 -6.20
C SER A 76 1.27 -10.39 -5.63
N ARG A 77 0.55 -11.31 -6.29
CA ARG A 77 -0.77 -11.78 -5.83
C ARG A 77 -0.74 -12.32 -4.40
N TYR A 78 0.37 -12.91 -3.95
CA TYR A 78 0.50 -13.38 -2.57
C TYR A 78 0.36 -12.23 -1.56
N PHE A 79 1.15 -11.17 -1.73
CA PHE A 79 1.13 -10.01 -0.84
C PHE A 79 -0.23 -9.32 -0.87
N LEU A 80 -0.80 -9.13 -2.08
CA LEU A 80 -2.11 -8.50 -2.24
C LEU A 80 -3.25 -9.28 -1.55
N ASN A 81 -3.08 -10.59 -1.31
CA ASN A 81 -4.07 -11.44 -0.65
C ASN A 81 -3.89 -11.60 0.87
N LEU A 82 -2.92 -10.92 1.48
CA LEU A 82 -2.69 -11.01 2.93
C LEU A 82 -3.93 -10.58 3.73
N ARG A 83 -4.23 -11.32 4.81
CA ARG A 83 -5.41 -11.08 5.67
C ARG A 83 -5.42 -9.68 6.28
N ILE A 84 -4.26 -9.03 6.41
CA ILE A 84 -4.12 -7.68 6.95
C ILE A 84 -4.88 -6.64 6.11
N HIS A 85 -5.00 -6.85 4.80
CA HIS A 85 -5.76 -5.97 3.92
C HIS A 85 -7.26 -6.00 4.22
N LYS A 86 -7.81 -7.15 4.63
CA LYS A 86 -9.21 -7.25 5.10
C LYS A 86 -9.44 -6.50 6.41
N ARG A 87 -8.41 -6.41 7.27
CA ARG A 87 -8.49 -5.63 8.51
C ARG A 87 -8.45 -4.14 8.21
N PHE A 88 -7.58 -3.72 7.29
CA PHE A 88 -7.50 -2.34 6.83
C PHE A 88 -8.83 -1.86 6.21
N THR A 89 -9.39 -2.61 5.27
CA THR A 89 -10.68 -2.27 4.63
C THR A 89 -11.86 -2.34 5.59
N GLY A 90 -11.74 -3.10 6.68
CA GLY A 90 -12.73 -3.09 7.76
C GLY A 90 -12.69 -1.83 8.63
N TYR A 91 -11.55 -1.15 8.74
CA TYR A 91 -11.40 0.07 9.56
C TYR A 91 -12.18 1.25 8.97
N SER A 92 -11.95 1.51 7.68
CA SER A 92 -12.71 2.45 6.86
C SER A 92 -13.58 1.58 5.96
N PRO A 93 -14.84 1.30 6.33
CA PRO A 93 -15.65 0.18 5.82
C PRO A 93 -15.80 0.23 4.29
N LEU A 94 -14.80 -0.31 3.61
CA LEU A 94 -14.62 -0.18 2.18
C LEU A 94 -15.28 -1.38 1.52
N SER A 95 -16.32 -1.11 0.75
CA SER A 95 -17.03 -2.13 -0.03
C SER A 95 -16.89 -1.82 -1.52
N ILE A 96 -16.87 -2.88 -2.32
CA ILE A 96 -16.97 -2.76 -3.77
C ILE A 96 -18.38 -3.18 -4.20
N HIS A 97 -18.99 -2.40 -5.08
CA HIS A 97 -20.30 -2.66 -5.67
C HIS A 97 -20.15 -2.65 -7.20
N PRO A 98 -19.82 -3.80 -7.82
CA PRO A 98 -19.68 -3.90 -9.26
C PRO A 98 -21.05 -3.71 -9.91
N THR A 99 -21.17 -2.72 -10.78
CA THR A 99 -22.39 -2.43 -11.56
C THR A 99 -22.42 -3.20 -12.89
N SER A 100 -21.26 -3.66 -13.36
CA SER A 100 -21.11 -4.44 -14.58
C SER A 100 -19.89 -5.35 -14.47
N GLN A 101 -19.85 -6.37 -15.32
CA GLN A 101 -18.67 -7.22 -15.48
C GLN A 101 -17.64 -6.51 -16.36
N LEU A 102 -16.38 -6.57 -15.97
CA LEU A 102 -15.25 -6.10 -16.77
C LEU A 102 -14.74 -7.28 -17.59
N SER A 103 -14.74 -7.14 -18.93
CA SER A 103 -14.20 -8.17 -19.83
C SER A 103 -12.68 -8.24 -19.66
N ALA A 104 -12.13 -9.44 -19.54
CA ALA A 104 -10.68 -9.63 -19.40
C ALA A 104 -9.89 -9.26 -20.68
N ASP A 105 -10.58 -9.12 -21.82
CA ASP A 105 -9.97 -8.87 -23.13
C ASP A 105 -9.74 -7.37 -23.42
N LYS A 106 -10.02 -6.50 -22.45
CA LYS A 106 -9.95 -5.04 -22.60
C LYS A 106 -9.14 -4.39 -21.49
N ASN A 107 -8.48 -3.30 -21.86
CA ASN A 107 -7.83 -2.41 -20.90
C ASN A 107 -8.81 -1.34 -20.42
N TYR A 108 -8.80 -1.06 -19.13
CA TYR A 108 -9.68 -0.08 -18.50
C TYR A 108 -8.87 0.96 -17.73
N LEU A 109 -9.26 2.22 -17.83
CA LEU A 109 -8.80 3.28 -16.94
C LEU A 109 -9.88 3.55 -15.90
N ILE A 110 -9.59 3.27 -14.64
CA ILE A 110 -10.53 3.45 -13.52
C ILE A 110 -10.12 4.69 -12.75
N GLY A 111 -10.98 5.72 -12.76
CA GLY A 111 -10.81 6.92 -11.95
C GLY A 111 -11.36 6.74 -10.54
N PHE A 112 -10.72 7.39 -9.55
CA PHE A 112 -11.26 7.53 -8.20
C PHE A 112 -11.02 8.96 -7.68
N HIS A 113 -11.94 9.45 -6.85
CA HIS A 113 -11.89 10.79 -6.26
C HIS A 113 -12.50 10.73 -4.84
N PRO A 114 -12.00 11.47 -3.83
CA PRO A 114 -10.91 12.45 -3.90
C PRO A 114 -9.52 11.84 -4.04
N LEU A 115 -8.68 12.56 -4.78
CA LEU A 115 -7.25 12.30 -4.92
C LEU A 115 -6.52 12.97 -3.75
N GLY A 116 -5.85 12.17 -2.94
CA GLY A 116 -4.94 12.64 -1.90
C GLY A 116 -3.67 11.80 -1.91
N VAL A 117 -2.60 12.33 -1.32
CA VAL A 117 -1.32 11.61 -1.19
C VAL A 117 -1.52 10.25 -0.51
N ILE A 118 -2.45 10.16 0.44
CA ILE A 118 -2.79 8.93 1.17
C ILE A 118 -4.27 8.59 0.91
N SER A 119 -4.58 8.19 -0.31
CA SER A 119 -5.95 7.82 -0.65
C SER A 119 -6.29 6.40 -0.16
N ILE A 120 -7.14 6.33 0.86
CA ILE A 120 -7.66 5.05 1.40
C ILE A 120 -8.48 4.31 0.32
N SER A 121 -9.16 5.03 -0.57
CA SER A 121 -9.93 4.43 -1.66
C SER A 121 -9.03 3.76 -2.70
N ALA A 122 -7.81 4.27 -2.92
CA ALA A 122 -6.81 3.61 -3.77
C ALA A 122 -6.41 2.23 -3.25
N CYS A 123 -6.40 2.02 -1.92
CA CYS A 123 -6.09 0.72 -1.32
C CYS A 123 -7.06 -0.41 -1.73
N ASN A 124 -8.25 -0.07 -2.22
CA ASN A 124 -9.17 -1.04 -2.81
C ASN A 124 -8.55 -1.76 -4.01
N PHE A 125 -7.79 -1.02 -4.83
CA PHE A 125 -7.18 -1.51 -6.06
C PHE A 125 -5.76 -2.06 -5.82
N MET A 126 -5.11 -1.66 -4.72
CA MET A 126 -3.80 -2.15 -4.31
C MET A 126 -3.83 -3.43 -3.46
N SER A 127 -4.99 -4.03 -3.18
CA SER A 127 -5.06 -5.23 -2.37
C SER A 127 -6.36 -5.99 -2.57
N ASN A 128 -6.42 -7.25 -2.13
CA ASN A 128 -7.65 -8.04 -2.11
C ASN A 128 -8.44 -7.89 -0.79
N GLY A 129 -8.31 -6.75 -0.10
CA GLY A 129 -8.99 -6.50 1.17
C GLY A 129 -10.53 -6.48 1.07
N THR A 130 -11.07 -6.06 -0.07
CA THR A 130 -12.52 -6.02 -0.36
C THR A 130 -13.03 -7.24 -1.14
N GLY A 131 -12.14 -8.17 -1.49
CA GLY A 131 -12.44 -9.29 -2.38
C GLY A 131 -12.47 -8.92 -3.86
N LEU A 132 -11.92 -7.75 -4.24
CA LEU A 132 -11.82 -7.27 -5.63
C LEU A 132 -11.32 -8.36 -6.60
N MET A 133 -10.24 -9.06 -6.23
CA MET A 133 -9.62 -10.06 -7.09
C MET A 133 -10.43 -11.35 -7.21
N GLY A 134 -11.31 -11.63 -6.25
CA GLY A 134 -12.26 -12.73 -6.36
C GLY A 134 -13.43 -12.41 -7.31
N ARG A 135 -13.81 -11.13 -7.40
CA ARG A 135 -14.89 -10.66 -8.29
C ARG A 135 -14.42 -10.48 -9.72
N PHE A 136 -13.15 -10.10 -9.91
CA PHE A 136 -12.51 -9.94 -11.22
C PHE A 136 -11.21 -10.77 -11.27
N PRO A 137 -11.31 -12.12 -11.36
CA PRO A 137 -10.16 -13.02 -11.25
C PRO A 137 -9.17 -12.87 -12.41
N ASN A 138 -9.67 -12.53 -13.60
CA ASN A 138 -8.88 -12.42 -14.83
C ASN A 138 -8.46 -10.97 -15.13
N THR A 139 -8.59 -10.07 -14.15
CA THR A 139 -8.23 -8.66 -14.30
C THR A 139 -7.06 -8.32 -13.40
N ASN A 140 -6.08 -7.62 -13.95
CA ASN A 140 -4.96 -7.06 -13.19
C ASN A 140 -5.27 -5.60 -12.89
N PHE A 141 -5.30 -5.26 -11.60
CA PHE A 141 -5.46 -3.89 -11.14
C PHE A 141 -4.07 -3.33 -10.86
N LEU A 142 -3.73 -2.26 -11.57
CA LEU A 142 -2.49 -1.51 -11.38
C LEU A 142 -2.89 -0.11 -10.92
N LEU A 143 -2.22 0.38 -9.87
CA LEU A 143 -2.49 1.71 -9.37
C LEU A 143 -1.59 2.73 -10.09
N CYS A 144 -2.22 3.78 -10.61
CA CYS A 144 -1.52 4.95 -11.13
C CYS A 144 -1.77 6.13 -10.18
N THR A 145 -0.83 6.36 -9.26
CA THR A 145 -0.81 7.52 -8.35
C THR A 145 0.51 8.28 -8.48
N GLN A 146 0.84 9.10 -7.48
CA GLN A 146 2.06 9.90 -7.48
C GLN A 146 3.31 9.01 -7.55
N VAL A 147 4.07 9.15 -8.64
CA VAL A 147 5.26 8.36 -8.98
C VAL A 147 6.27 8.26 -7.82
N GLY A 148 6.36 9.29 -7.00
CA GLY A 148 7.26 9.32 -5.83
C GLY A 148 7.05 8.17 -4.84
N GLN A 149 5.83 7.63 -4.72
CA GLN A 149 5.53 6.52 -3.82
C GLN A 149 6.22 5.21 -4.25
N PHE A 150 6.51 5.07 -5.53
CA PHE A 150 7.08 3.86 -6.14
C PHE A 150 8.60 3.93 -6.36
N ARG A 151 9.24 5.01 -5.88
CA ARG A 151 10.69 5.23 -6.00
C ARG A 151 11.46 4.90 -4.72
N SER A 152 10.77 4.47 -3.66
CA SER A 152 11.43 4.01 -2.44
C SER A 152 12.24 2.75 -2.73
N PRO A 153 13.50 2.64 -2.28
CA PRO A 153 14.25 1.41 -2.47
C PRO A 153 13.51 0.23 -1.80
N LEU A 154 13.47 -0.93 -2.46
CA LEU A 154 12.82 -2.17 -2.01
C LEU A 154 11.27 -2.17 -1.90
N ARG A 155 10.61 -1.01 -1.81
CA ARG A 155 9.15 -0.87 -1.88
C ARG A 155 8.76 -0.13 -3.17
N ARG A 156 8.60 -0.91 -4.23
CA ARG A 156 8.47 -0.42 -5.62
C ARG A 156 7.23 -0.97 -6.34
N GLU A 157 6.40 -1.69 -5.59
CA GLU A 157 5.09 -2.24 -5.97
C GLU A 157 3.93 -1.25 -5.90
#